data_AF-A0A317MYK2-F1
#
_entry.id   AF-A0A317MYK2-F1
#
_cell.length_a   1.000
_cell.length_b   1.000
_cell.length_c   1.000
_cell.angle_alpha   90.00
_cell.angle_beta   90.00
_cell.angle_gamma   90.00
#
_symmetry.space_group_name_H-M   'P 1'
#
loop_
_entity.id
_entity.type
_entity.pdbx_description
1 polymer ?
#
loop_
_entity_poly.entity_id
_entity_poly.type
_entity_poly.pdbx_seq_one_letter_code
_entity_poly.pdbx_strand_id
1 'polypeptide(L)'
;MRLALCSLSFVLALTAWPAAAQQEGAGTSLIYELLDRVGQLEKDVRELRGEIEVLRYQQQQQGGEQGQAQSETPRANVAPASPPAAAADAAASDKATYEAAIVHLREGRYDEAIGLLENFNTRFTSSPLTGNALYWLGESYFMTGDYAHARDTLLQFGAGYPNSEKLPEAMLRLGQSYARLGDTGKAREVLRRLTQAYPGTAAATQASRQMQDLH
;
A
#
# COMPACT_ATOMS: atom_id res chain seq x y z
N MET A 1 35.03 -4.68 83.24
CA MET A 1 33.97 -5.57 82.70
C MET A 1 32.89 -4.65 82.12
N ARG A 2 32.82 -4.31 80.82
CA ARG A 2 32.65 -5.15 79.60
C ARG A 2 31.58 -6.24 79.83
N LEU A 3 30.49 -6.40 79.08
CA LEU A 3 29.91 -5.73 77.91
C LEU A 3 28.47 -6.28 77.75
N ALA A 4 27.57 -5.49 77.17
CA ALA A 4 26.20 -5.86 76.79
C ALA A 4 26.16 -6.92 75.68
N LEU A 5 25.17 -7.82 75.69
CA LEU A 5 24.76 -8.57 74.50
C LEU A 5 23.23 -8.77 74.50
N CYS A 6 22.60 -7.94 73.66
CA CYS A 6 21.25 -8.08 73.16
C CYS A 6 21.34 -8.99 71.92
N SER A 7 20.84 -10.22 71.99
CA SER A 7 20.90 -11.17 70.87
C SER A 7 19.70 -10.98 69.94
N LEU A 8 19.81 -10.02 69.03
CA LEU A 8 18.96 -9.86 67.86
C LEU A 8 19.77 -10.32 66.64
N SER A 9 19.63 -11.57 66.22
CA SER A 9 20.25 -12.06 64.97
C SER A 9 19.25 -11.97 63.84
N PHE A 10 19.21 -10.80 63.21
CA PHE A 10 18.59 -10.54 61.91
C PHE A 10 19.59 -11.01 60.85
N VAL A 11 19.32 -12.14 60.19
CA VAL A 11 20.12 -12.64 59.08
C VAL A 11 19.72 -11.88 57.82
N LEU A 12 20.62 -11.01 57.35
CA LEU A 12 20.58 -10.34 56.06
C LEU A 12 21.50 -11.09 55.09
N ALA A 13 20.91 -11.73 54.07
CA ALA A 13 21.57 -12.06 52.80
C ALA A 13 20.47 -12.29 51.73
N LEU A 14 20.17 -11.28 50.91
CA LEU A 14 20.77 -11.07 49.58
C LEU A 14 20.22 -12.01 48.50
N THR A 15 19.06 -11.66 47.91
CA THR A 15 18.77 -11.79 46.47
C THR A 15 17.63 -10.84 46.10
N ALA A 16 17.98 -9.61 45.74
CA ALA A 16 17.13 -8.77 44.91
C ALA A 16 17.65 -8.89 43.47
N TRP A 17 16.86 -9.46 42.55
CA TRP A 17 17.00 -9.31 41.10
C TRP A 17 15.62 -9.55 40.43
N PRO A 18 15.27 -8.84 39.35
CA PRO A 18 14.01 -8.12 39.25
C PRO A 18 12.91 -8.87 38.51
N ALA A 19 11.71 -8.34 38.68
CA ALA A 19 10.57 -8.54 37.80
C ALA A 19 10.94 -8.17 36.34
N ALA A 20 11.11 -9.18 35.50
CA ALA A 20 11.15 -9.05 34.05
C ALA A 20 10.35 -10.21 33.45
N ALA A 21 9.02 -10.07 33.40
CA ALA A 21 8.14 -10.98 32.68
C ALA A 21 6.82 -10.29 32.32
N GLN A 22 6.89 -9.21 31.54
CA GLN A 22 5.70 -8.64 30.89
C GLN A 22 6.05 -8.07 29.52
N GLN A 23 6.20 -8.95 28.51
CA GLN A 23 5.88 -8.59 27.11
C GLN A 23 5.73 -9.80 26.19
N GLU A 24 4.75 -10.68 26.44
CA GLU A 24 4.33 -11.72 25.48
C GLU A 24 2.88 -11.57 24.98
N GLY A 25 2.18 -10.47 25.31
CA GLY A 25 0.77 -10.27 24.93
C GLY A 25 0.51 -9.44 23.68
N ALA A 26 1.48 -8.64 23.22
CA ALA A 26 1.25 -7.70 22.11
C ALA A 26 1.27 -8.38 20.74
N GLY A 27 2.11 -9.41 20.56
CA GLY A 27 2.20 -10.15 19.29
C GLY A 27 0.94 -10.97 18.99
N THR A 28 0.38 -11.62 20.01
CA THR A 28 -0.87 -12.39 19.90
C THR A 28 -2.07 -11.48 19.66
N SER A 29 -2.17 -10.34 20.35
CA SER A 29 -3.24 -9.36 20.11
C SER A 29 -3.24 -8.82 18.67
N LEU A 30 -2.06 -8.55 18.10
CA LEU A 30 -1.92 -8.10 16.72
C LEU A 30 -2.29 -9.20 15.71
N ILE A 31 -1.96 -10.46 16.00
CA ILE A 31 -2.35 -11.60 15.16
C ILE A 31 -3.88 -11.76 15.13
N TYR A 32 -4.56 -11.62 16.27
CA TYR A 32 -6.03 -11.68 16.31
C TYR A 32 -6.69 -10.49 15.60
N GLU A 33 -6.15 -9.29 15.74
CA GLU A 33 -6.63 -8.10 15.02
C GLU A 33 -6.45 -8.24 13.50
N LEU A 34 -5.31 -8.80 13.06
CA LEU A 34 -5.07 -9.07 11.65
C LEU A 34 -6.00 -10.15 11.11
N LEU A 35 -6.27 -11.22 11.89
CA LEU A 35 -7.17 -12.29 11.47
C LEU A 35 -8.62 -11.80 11.34
N ASP A 36 -9.06 -10.95 12.27
CA ASP A 36 -10.39 -10.32 12.22
C ASP A 36 -10.51 -9.39 11.01
N ARG A 37 -9.48 -8.58 10.74
CA ARG A 37 -9.45 -7.69 9.57
C ARG A 37 -9.47 -8.47 8.25
N VAL A 38 -8.82 -9.63 8.17
CA VAL A 38 -8.90 -10.50 6.98
C VAL A 38 -10.32 -11.05 6.81
N GLY A 39 -10.95 -11.53 7.89
CA GLY A 39 -12.34 -12.00 7.83
C GLY A 39 -13.33 -10.91 7.40
N GLN A 40 -13.14 -9.68 7.89
CA GLN A 40 -13.95 -8.52 7.50
C GLN A 40 -13.74 -8.18 6.01
N LEU A 41 -12.51 -8.18 5.54
CA LEU A 41 -12.20 -7.91 4.13
C LEU A 41 -12.79 -8.98 3.20
N GLU A 42 -12.78 -10.25 3.59
CA GLU A 42 -13.40 -11.32 2.80
C GLU A 42 -14.92 -11.14 2.67
N LYS A 43 -15.57 -10.67 3.74
CA LYS A 43 -17.00 -10.34 3.74
C LYS A 43 -17.30 -9.16 2.83
N ASP A 44 -16.55 -8.07 2.98
CA ASP A 44 -16.74 -6.85 2.19
C ASP A 44 -16.52 -7.13 0.68
N VAL A 45 -15.54 -7.96 0.33
CA VAL A 45 -15.33 -8.38 -1.07
C VAL A 45 -16.52 -9.17 -1.62
N ARG A 46 -17.16 -10.03 -0.81
CA ARG A 46 -18.33 -10.80 -1.22
C ARG A 46 -19.54 -9.88 -1.44
N GLU A 47 -19.72 -8.91 -0.56
CA GLU A 47 -20.81 -7.92 -0.64
C GLU A 47 -20.65 -7.03 -1.87
N LEU A 48 -19.46 -6.44 -2.07
CA LEU A 48 -19.16 -5.61 -3.25
C LEU A 48 -19.31 -6.38 -4.56
N ARG A 49 -18.95 -7.66 -4.60
CA ARG A 49 -19.19 -8.51 -5.78
C ARG A 49 -20.68 -8.70 -6.06
N GLY A 50 -21.49 -8.87 -5.02
CA GLY A 50 -22.95 -8.93 -5.16
C GLY A 50 -23.54 -7.63 -5.69
N GLU A 51 -23.09 -6.49 -5.17
CA GLU A 51 -23.54 -5.17 -5.63
C GLU A 51 -23.18 -4.91 -7.10
N ILE A 52 -21.96 -5.27 -7.52
CA ILE A 52 -21.53 -5.15 -8.93
C ILE A 52 -22.44 -5.99 -9.84
N GLU A 53 -22.82 -7.20 -9.43
CA GLU A 53 -23.70 -8.06 -10.23
C GLU A 53 -25.10 -7.45 -10.38
N VAL A 54 -25.66 -6.89 -9.31
CA VAL A 54 -26.96 -6.20 -9.34
C VAL A 54 -26.91 -4.95 -10.22
N LEU A 55 -25.87 -4.13 -10.09
CA LEU A 55 -25.70 -2.92 -10.91
C LEU A 55 -25.54 -3.25 -12.39
N ARG A 56 -24.80 -4.32 -12.70
CA ARG A 56 -24.64 -4.82 -14.07
C ARG A 56 -25.97 -5.27 -14.65
N TYR A 57 -26.77 -5.99 -13.86
CA TYR A 57 -28.11 -6.42 -14.25
C TYR A 57 -29.03 -5.23 -14.54
N GLN A 58 -28.99 -4.17 -13.71
CA GLN A 58 -29.77 -2.94 -13.94
C GLN A 58 -29.34 -2.20 -15.21
N GLN A 59 -28.04 -2.08 -15.45
CA GLN A 59 -27.52 -1.40 -16.64
C GLN A 59 -27.88 -2.16 -17.93
N GLN A 60 -27.87 -3.49 -17.88
CA GLN A 60 -28.28 -4.33 -19.00
C GLN A 60 -29.79 -4.23 -19.28
N GLN A 61 -30.62 -4.02 -18.27
CA GLN A 61 -32.05 -3.74 -18.45
C GLN A 61 -32.32 -2.37 -19.09
N GLN A 62 -31.48 -1.37 -18.82
CA GLN A 62 -31.62 -0.02 -19.40
C GLN A 62 -31.13 0.07 -20.86
N GLY A 63 -30.34 -0.89 -21.35
CA GLY A 63 -29.81 -0.92 -22.72
C GLY A 63 -30.76 -1.47 -23.80
N GLY A 64 -31.99 -1.86 -23.44
CA GLY A 64 -32.95 -2.52 -24.35
C GLY A 64 -33.80 -1.59 -25.23
N GLU A 65 -33.82 -0.28 -24.99
CA GLU A 65 -34.78 0.66 -25.64
C GLU A 65 -34.17 1.60 -26.70
N GLN A 66 -32.86 1.58 -26.96
CA GLN A 66 -32.21 2.48 -27.94
C GLN A 66 -31.76 1.78 -29.24
N GLY A 67 -32.51 0.78 -29.67
CA GLY A 67 -32.17 -0.07 -30.82
C GLY A 67 -33.16 -0.02 -31.97
N GLN A 68 -33.73 1.13 -32.37
CA GLN A 68 -34.49 1.25 -33.62
C GLN A 68 -34.77 2.72 -33.99
N ALA A 69 -33.87 3.31 -34.78
CA ALA A 69 -34.15 4.29 -35.84
C ALA A 69 -32.86 5.02 -36.23
N GLN A 70 -32.21 4.60 -37.31
CA GLN A 70 -31.40 5.48 -38.15
C GLN A 70 -31.02 4.75 -39.45
N SER A 71 -31.91 4.88 -40.43
CA SER A 71 -31.57 4.80 -41.85
C SER A 71 -31.77 6.20 -42.43
N GLU A 72 -30.83 6.59 -43.30
CA GLU A 72 -30.86 7.71 -44.28
C GLU A 72 -30.11 9.02 -43.92
N THR A 73 -29.02 9.24 -44.69
CA THR A 73 -28.06 10.38 -44.83
C THR A 73 -28.64 11.57 -45.65
N PRO A 74 -27.97 12.73 -45.96
CA PRO A 74 -26.53 13.10 -45.84
C PRO A 74 -26.13 14.58 -45.49
N ARG A 75 -24.84 14.76 -45.15
CA ARG A 75 -23.92 15.92 -45.36
C ARG A 75 -24.06 17.20 -44.49
N ALA A 76 -23.07 17.45 -43.61
CA ALA A 76 -22.18 18.63 -43.58
C ALA A 76 -21.47 18.82 -42.22
N ASN A 77 -20.19 18.40 -42.18
CA ASN A 77 -19.05 18.93 -41.43
C ASN A 77 -19.28 19.94 -40.27
N VAL A 78 -19.06 19.54 -39.00
CA VAL A 78 -18.09 20.13 -38.02
C VAL A 78 -17.84 19.15 -36.84
N ALA A 79 -16.57 18.97 -36.45
CA ALA A 79 -16.01 18.41 -35.19
C ALA A 79 -15.96 16.88 -34.96
N PRO A 80 -14.81 16.31 -34.55
CA PRO A 80 -14.72 14.91 -34.14
C PRO A 80 -15.15 14.80 -32.66
N ALA A 81 -16.43 14.55 -32.41
CA ALA A 81 -16.90 14.12 -31.10
C ALA A 81 -17.26 12.64 -31.19
N SER A 82 -16.29 11.77 -30.91
CA SER A 82 -16.57 10.39 -30.52
C SER A 82 -15.55 9.99 -29.47
N PRO A 83 -15.96 9.88 -28.19
CA PRO A 83 -15.27 8.93 -27.31
C PRO A 83 -16.12 8.14 -26.29
N PRO A 84 -17.41 7.77 -26.45
CA PRO A 84 -18.03 6.90 -25.44
C PRO A 84 -17.53 5.45 -25.50
N ALA A 85 -17.45 4.84 -26.69
CA ALA A 85 -17.13 3.42 -26.84
C ALA A 85 -15.63 3.13 -26.63
N ALA A 86 -14.74 3.90 -27.28
CA ALA A 86 -13.29 3.69 -27.17
C ALA A 86 -12.72 3.96 -25.76
N ALA A 87 -13.32 4.90 -25.01
CA ALA A 87 -12.92 5.17 -23.64
C ALA A 87 -13.40 4.08 -22.67
N ALA A 88 -14.59 3.52 -22.89
CA ALA A 88 -15.11 2.40 -22.11
C ALA A 88 -14.29 1.11 -22.33
N ASP A 89 -13.90 0.83 -23.58
CA ASP A 89 -13.06 -0.33 -23.91
C ASP A 89 -11.64 -0.18 -23.32
N ALA A 90 -11.06 1.03 -23.35
CA ALA A 90 -9.79 1.33 -22.72
C ALA A 90 -9.86 1.22 -21.18
N ALA A 91 -10.96 1.69 -20.56
CA ALA A 91 -11.22 1.60 -19.13
C ALA A 91 -11.60 0.18 -18.63
N ALA A 92 -11.99 -0.71 -19.55
CA ALA A 92 -12.13 -2.13 -19.24
C ALA A 92 -10.78 -2.85 -19.35
N SER A 93 -9.99 -2.49 -20.36
CA SER A 93 -8.67 -3.06 -20.60
C SER A 93 -7.64 -2.63 -19.55
N ASP A 94 -7.69 -1.40 -19.04
CA ASP A 94 -6.78 -0.93 -17.99
C ASP A 94 -7.06 -1.70 -16.68
N LYS A 95 -8.32 -1.77 -16.25
CA LYS A 95 -8.77 -2.44 -15.04
C LYS A 95 -8.40 -3.90 -15.07
N ALA A 96 -8.64 -4.60 -16.19
CA ALA A 96 -8.27 -6.01 -16.32
C ALA A 96 -6.75 -6.24 -16.20
N THR A 97 -5.94 -5.36 -16.81
CA THR A 97 -4.47 -5.45 -16.73
C THR A 97 -3.97 -5.20 -15.32
N TYR A 98 -4.52 -4.18 -14.65
CA TYR A 98 -4.21 -3.87 -13.27
C TYR A 98 -4.62 -5.02 -12.32
N GLU A 99 -5.83 -5.55 -12.45
CA GLU A 99 -6.32 -6.65 -11.63
C GLU A 99 -5.46 -7.92 -11.79
N ALA A 100 -5.02 -8.24 -13.00
CA ALA A 100 -4.07 -9.32 -13.24
C ALA A 100 -2.76 -9.11 -12.46
N ALA A 101 -2.20 -7.90 -12.49
CA ALA A 101 -1.01 -7.59 -11.70
C ALA A 101 -1.24 -7.77 -10.19
N ILE A 102 -2.41 -7.36 -9.69
CA ILE A 102 -2.76 -7.53 -8.28
C ILE A 102 -2.87 -9.01 -7.88
N VAL A 103 -3.34 -9.89 -8.78
CA VAL A 103 -3.34 -11.35 -8.53
C VAL A 103 -1.91 -11.86 -8.34
N HIS A 104 -0.99 -11.48 -9.24
CA HIS A 104 0.42 -11.85 -9.12
C HIS A 104 1.06 -11.35 -7.82
N LEU A 105 0.78 -10.10 -7.42
CA LEU A 105 1.24 -9.53 -6.15
C LEU A 105 0.76 -10.33 -4.93
N ARG A 106 -0.52 -10.69 -4.90
CA ARG A 106 -1.11 -11.48 -3.79
C ARG A 106 -0.48 -12.86 -3.66
N GLU A 107 -0.02 -13.40 -4.78
CA GLU A 107 0.64 -14.70 -4.87
C GLU A 107 2.16 -14.60 -4.69
N GLY A 108 2.69 -13.40 -4.38
CA GLY A 108 4.11 -13.15 -4.15
C GLY A 108 4.98 -13.20 -5.41
N ARG A 109 4.35 -13.22 -6.59
CA ARG A 109 4.99 -13.26 -7.91
C ARG A 109 5.30 -11.85 -8.39
N TYR A 110 6.33 -11.24 -7.79
CA TYR A 110 6.66 -9.84 -8.00
C TYR A 110 7.21 -9.56 -9.39
N ASP A 111 8.00 -10.45 -9.99
CA ASP A 111 8.57 -10.26 -11.33
C ASP A 111 7.47 -10.22 -12.40
N GLU A 112 6.48 -11.10 -12.31
CA GLU A 112 5.31 -11.10 -13.20
C GLU A 112 4.42 -9.87 -12.98
N ALA A 113 4.26 -9.44 -11.72
CA ALA A 113 3.55 -8.21 -11.41
C ALA A 113 4.25 -6.97 -11.99
N ILE A 114 5.58 -6.90 -11.90
CA ILE A 114 6.39 -5.81 -12.48
C ILE A 114 6.09 -5.69 -13.98
N GLY A 115 6.21 -6.79 -14.73
CA GLY A 115 5.99 -6.75 -16.19
C GLY A 115 4.58 -6.25 -16.56
N LEU A 116 3.56 -6.65 -15.80
CA LEU A 116 2.18 -6.19 -16.02
C LEU A 116 1.99 -4.71 -15.64
N LEU A 117 2.60 -4.24 -14.55
CA LEU A 117 2.49 -2.86 -14.07
C LEU A 117 3.29 -1.87 -14.92
N GLU A 118 4.44 -2.28 -15.45
CA GLU A 118 5.18 -1.49 -16.44
C GLU A 118 4.40 -1.34 -17.73
N ASN A 119 3.81 -2.44 -18.23
CA ASN A 119 2.93 -2.39 -19.38
C ASN A 119 1.73 -1.48 -19.12
N PHE A 120 1.14 -1.58 -17.93
CA PHE A 120 0.04 -0.73 -17.52
C PHE A 120 0.43 0.75 -17.56
N ASN A 121 1.54 1.13 -16.94
CA ASN A 121 1.97 2.53 -16.84
C ASN A 121 2.43 3.13 -18.18
N THR A 122 2.89 2.30 -19.11
CA THR A 122 3.25 2.74 -20.48
C THR A 122 2.03 2.91 -21.38
N ARG A 123 1.02 2.03 -21.26
CA ARG A 123 -0.16 2.04 -22.14
C ARG A 123 -1.31 2.90 -21.62
N PHE A 124 -1.45 3.02 -20.31
CA PHE A 124 -2.59 3.66 -19.65
C PHE A 124 -2.14 4.83 -18.77
N THR A 125 -1.41 5.79 -19.34
CA THR A 125 -0.83 6.94 -18.61
C THR A 125 -1.86 7.90 -18.01
N SER A 126 -3.10 7.88 -18.51
CA SER A 126 -4.20 8.74 -18.06
C SER A 126 -5.26 7.99 -17.25
N SER A 127 -5.00 6.73 -16.88
CA SER A 127 -5.96 5.95 -16.09
C SER A 127 -6.04 6.50 -14.67
N PRO A 128 -7.23 6.48 -14.04
CA PRO A 128 -7.35 6.75 -12.61
C PRO A 128 -6.55 5.74 -11.75
N LEU A 129 -6.21 4.57 -12.30
CA LEU A 129 -5.43 3.54 -11.60
C LEU A 129 -3.92 3.74 -11.70
N THR A 130 -3.42 4.66 -12.52
CA THR A 130 -1.97 4.87 -12.73
C THR A 130 -1.22 5.17 -11.43
N GLY A 131 -1.81 5.94 -10.50
CA GLY A 131 -1.20 6.16 -9.18
C GLY A 131 -1.07 4.88 -8.37
N ASN A 132 -2.10 4.04 -8.36
CA ASN A 132 -2.06 2.76 -7.68
C ASN A 132 -1.06 1.80 -8.34
N ALA A 133 -1.01 1.77 -9.67
CA ALA A 133 -0.08 0.94 -10.43
C ALA A 133 1.38 1.33 -10.16
N LEU A 134 1.69 2.63 -10.13
CA LEU A 134 3.03 3.13 -9.76
C LEU A 134 3.41 2.75 -8.32
N TYR A 135 2.48 2.89 -7.37
CA TYR A 135 2.75 2.46 -5.99
C TYR A 135 3.12 0.97 -5.92
N TRP A 136 2.30 0.11 -6.54
CA TRP A 136 2.54 -1.33 -6.52
C TRP A 136 3.79 -1.73 -7.31
N LEU A 137 4.13 -1.00 -8.37
CA LEU A 137 5.35 -1.23 -9.13
C LEU A 137 6.59 -0.91 -8.26
N GLY A 138 6.57 0.23 -7.56
CA GLY A 138 7.63 0.59 -6.62
C GLY A 138 7.78 -0.42 -5.48
N GLU A 139 6.66 -0.90 -4.93
CA GLU A 139 6.66 -1.98 -3.92
C GLU A 139 7.22 -3.28 -4.48
N SER A 140 6.81 -3.68 -5.69
CA SER A 140 7.28 -4.92 -6.32
C SER A 140 8.79 -4.88 -6.55
N TYR A 141 9.30 -3.76 -7.07
CA TYR A 141 10.73 -3.55 -7.23
C TYR A 141 11.50 -3.62 -5.90
N PHE A 142 10.92 -3.05 -4.84
CA PHE A 142 11.52 -3.15 -3.51
C PHE A 142 11.58 -4.61 -3.04
N MET A 143 10.53 -5.38 -3.27
CA MET A 143 10.44 -6.79 -2.86
C MET A 143 11.39 -7.70 -3.64
N THR A 144 11.70 -7.40 -4.90
CA THR A 144 12.69 -8.13 -5.70
C THR A 144 14.13 -7.67 -5.44
N GLY A 145 14.33 -6.62 -4.64
CA GLY A 145 15.64 -6.07 -4.32
C GLY A 145 16.17 -5.07 -5.34
N ASP A 146 15.38 -4.72 -6.37
CA ASP A 146 15.72 -3.65 -7.30
C ASP A 146 15.41 -2.27 -6.71
N TYR A 147 16.24 -1.88 -5.75
CA TYR A 147 16.05 -0.64 -5.01
C TYR A 147 16.23 0.63 -5.87
N ALA A 148 16.93 0.52 -7.01
CA ALA A 148 17.11 1.63 -7.94
C ALA A 148 15.80 1.94 -8.65
N HIS A 149 15.16 0.94 -9.28
CA HIS A 149 13.85 1.12 -9.90
C HIS A 149 12.76 1.41 -8.89
N ALA A 150 12.82 0.82 -7.68
CA ALA A 150 11.90 1.15 -6.59
C ALA A 150 11.98 2.63 -6.23
N ARG A 151 13.19 3.17 -6.02
CA ARG A 151 13.42 4.59 -5.73
C ARG A 151 12.81 5.48 -6.81
N ASP A 152 13.13 5.22 -8.07
CA ASP A 152 12.72 6.08 -9.19
C ASP A 152 11.19 6.05 -9.38
N THR A 153 10.59 4.87 -9.27
CA THR A 153 9.13 4.69 -9.35
C THR A 153 8.40 5.38 -8.19
N LEU A 154 8.92 5.26 -6.96
CA LEU A 154 8.32 5.88 -5.77
C LEU A 154 8.47 7.41 -5.77
N LEU A 155 9.56 7.94 -6.33
CA LEU A 155 9.72 9.38 -6.58
C LEU A 155 8.68 9.88 -7.59
N GLN A 156 8.49 9.15 -8.70
CA GLN A 156 7.46 9.46 -9.68
C GLN A 156 6.06 9.43 -9.06
N PHE A 157 5.76 8.42 -8.25
CA PHE A 157 4.51 8.32 -7.51
C PHE A 157 4.31 9.53 -6.58
N GLY A 158 5.30 9.87 -5.75
CA GLY A 158 5.20 11.01 -4.83
C GLY A 158 5.05 12.37 -5.52
N ALA A 159 5.66 12.55 -6.69
CA ALA A 159 5.52 13.76 -7.49
C ALA A 159 4.16 13.85 -8.19
N GLY A 160 3.65 12.74 -8.73
CA GLY A 160 2.40 12.70 -9.48
C GLY A 160 1.15 12.59 -8.61
N TYR A 161 1.25 11.99 -7.43
CA TYR A 161 0.11 11.64 -6.58
C TYR A 161 0.30 12.11 -5.12
N PRO A 162 0.55 13.41 -4.88
CA PRO A 162 0.87 13.95 -3.54
C PRO A 162 -0.28 13.84 -2.53
N ASN A 163 -1.50 13.59 -2.98
CA ASN A 163 -2.70 13.44 -2.14
C ASN A 163 -3.12 11.97 -1.96
N SER A 164 -2.32 11.01 -2.43
CA SER A 164 -2.65 9.60 -2.28
C SER A 164 -2.57 9.17 -0.81
N GLU A 165 -3.54 8.37 -0.38
CA GLU A 165 -3.52 7.74 0.95
C GLU A 165 -2.32 6.80 1.14
N LYS A 166 -1.71 6.34 0.05
CA LYS A 166 -0.53 5.45 0.06
C LYS A 166 0.80 6.19 0.14
N LEU A 167 0.77 7.52 0.15
CA LEU A 167 1.96 8.34 0.16
C LEU A 167 2.85 8.13 1.40
N PRO A 168 2.31 7.99 2.63
CA PRO A 168 3.14 7.68 3.79
C PRO A 168 3.93 6.37 3.63
N GLU A 169 3.28 5.31 3.14
CA GLU A 169 3.91 4.01 2.87
C GLU A 169 4.93 4.11 1.74
N ALA A 170 4.61 4.82 0.66
CA ALA A 170 5.53 5.04 -0.44
C ALA A 170 6.80 5.80 -0.01
N MET A 171 6.67 6.80 0.86
CA MET A 171 7.79 7.54 1.43
C MET A 171 8.65 6.65 2.33
N LEU A 172 8.04 5.77 3.12
CA LEU A 172 8.77 4.80 3.94
C LEU A 172 9.60 3.88 3.05
N ARG A 173 9.00 3.33 2.00
CA ARG A 173 9.66 2.47 1.01
C ARG A 173 10.75 3.19 0.24
N LEU A 174 10.56 4.45 -0.09
CA LEU A 174 11.58 5.28 -0.74
C LEU A 174 12.79 5.48 0.19
N GLY A 175 12.56 5.81 1.47
CA GLY A 175 13.62 5.92 2.47
C GLY A 175 14.37 4.59 2.66
N GLN A 176 13.65 3.47 2.69
CA GLN A 176 14.24 2.13 2.74
C GLN A 176 15.07 1.81 1.49
N SER A 177 14.57 2.17 0.31
CA SER A 177 15.29 1.99 -0.96
C SER A 177 16.60 2.77 -0.97
N TYR A 178 16.59 4.04 -0.53
CA TYR A 178 17.82 4.83 -0.37
C TYR A 178 18.81 4.19 0.60
N ALA A 179 18.33 3.70 1.75
CA ALA A 179 19.19 3.04 2.73
C ALA A 179 19.84 1.77 2.16
N ARG A 180 19.08 0.97 1.39
CA ARG A 180 19.57 -0.24 0.73
C ARG A 180 20.56 0.05 -0.39
N LEU A 181 20.45 1.20 -1.04
CA LEU A 181 21.42 1.72 -2.01
C LEU A 181 22.66 2.34 -1.36
N GLY A 182 22.72 2.43 -0.02
CA GLY A 182 23.83 3.02 0.73
C GLY A 182 23.76 4.55 0.86
N ASP A 183 22.71 5.20 0.36
CA ASP A 183 22.50 6.64 0.49
C ASP A 183 21.76 6.95 1.81
N THR A 184 22.46 6.76 2.93
CA THR A 184 21.90 6.94 4.29
C THR A 184 21.49 8.39 4.56
N GLY A 185 22.16 9.35 3.91
CA GLY A 185 21.82 10.77 3.97
C GLY A 185 20.42 11.03 3.43
N LYS A 186 20.14 10.62 2.19
CA LYS A 186 18.79 10.77 1.60
C LYS A 186 17.76 9.90 2.30
N ALA A 187 18.12 8.70 2.75
CA ALA A 187 17.23 7.87 3.53
C ALA A 187 16.72 8.60 4.78
N ARG A 188 17.64 9.18 5.57
CA ARG A 188 17.30 9.94 6.78
C ARG A 188 16.47 11.18 6.45
N GLU A 189 16.77 11.87 5.35
CA GLU A 189 16.00 13.03 4.90
C GLU A 189 14.54 12.66 4.58
N VAL A 190 14.33 11.63 3.77
CA VAL A 190 12.99 11.16 3.37
C VAL A 190 12.20 10.68 4.57
N LEU A 191 12.81 9.86 5.43
CA LEU A 191 12.16 9.33 6.63
C LEU A 191 11.81 10.44 7.62
N ARG A 192 12.65 11.47 7.78
CA ARG A 192 12.35 12.65 8.61
C ARG A 192 11.20 13.45 8.03
N ARG A 193 11.14 13.63 6.70
CA ARG A 193 10.02 14.32 6.06
C ARG A 193 8.71 13.55 6.27
N LEU A 194 8.74 12.22 6.18
CA LEU A 194 7.60 11.37 6.47
C LEU A 194 7.08 11.56 7.90
N THR A 195 7.95 11.58 8.91
CA THR A 195 7.51 11.77 10.30
C THR A 195 6.95 13.16 10.58
N GLN A 196 7.45 14.19 9.87
CA GLN A 196 6.95 15.56 9.98
C GLN A 196 5.61 15.76 9.25
N ALA A 197 5.47 15.18 8.05
CA ALA A 197 4.30 15.38 7.21
C ALA A 197 3.11 14.48 7.57
N TYR A 198 3.37 13.27 8.07
CA TYR A 198 2.33 12.27 8.39
C TYR A 198 2.46 11.72 9.82
N PRO A 199 2.47 12.60 10.85
CA PRO A 199 2.59 12.16 12.23
C PRO A 199 1.44 11.22 12.61
N GLY A 200 1.73 10.22 13.44
CA GLY A 200 0.72 9.25 13.93
C GLY A 200 0.41 8.09 12.97
N THR A 201 0.92 8.10 11.74
CA THR A 201 0.81 6.94 10.84
C THR A 201 1.73 5.79 11.28
N ALA A 202 1.35 4.56 10.92
CA ALA A 202 2.22 3.40 11.10
C ALA A 202 3.56 3.58 10.35
N ALA A 203 3.50 4.19 9.15
CA ALA A 203 4.67 4.50 8.34
C ALA A 203 5.62 5.47 9.07
N ALA A 204 5.13 6.56 9.66
CA ALA A 204 5.94 7.49 10.44
C ALA A 204 6.54 6.83 11.69
N THR A 205 5.80 5.92 12.34
CA THR A 205 6.31 5.17 13.50
C THR A 205 7.46 4.25 13.10
N GLN A 206 7.36 3.57 11.95
CA GLN A 206 8.45 2.75 11.41
C GLN A 206 9.64 3.59 10.98
N ALA A 207 9.39 4.72 10.30
CA ALA A 207 10.43 5.65 9.87
C ALA A 207 11.26 6.18 11.04
N SER A 208 10.59 6.52 12.15
CA SER A 208 11.26 6.99 13.38
C SER A 208 12.22 5.95 13.95
N ARG A 209 11.80 4.68 14.01
CA ARG A 209 12.65 3.57 14.45
C ARG A 209 13.84 3.38 13.51
N GLN A 210 13.57 3.27 12.22
CA GLN A 210 14.61 3.02 11.23
C GLN A 210 15.67 4.14 11.19
N MET A 211 15.30 5.40 11.39
CA MET A 211 16.27 6.50 11.46
C MET A 211 17.28 6.37 12.61
N GLN A 212 16.91 5.71 13.71
CA GLN A 212 17.81 5.47 14.84
C GLN A 212 18.87 4.41 14.48
N ASP A 213 18.52 3.47 13.61
CA ASP A 213 19.41 2.41 13.13
C ASP A 213 20.30 2.85 11.96
N LEU A 214 20.01 4.00 11.35
CA LEU A 214 20.87 4.60 10.34
C LEU A 214 22.03 5.32 11.05
N HIS A 215 23.22 4.75 10.96
CA HIS A 215 24.47 5.32 11.48
C HIS A 215 25.06 6.30 10.45
#